data_AF-A0A8S0U198-F1
#
_entry.id   AF-A0A8S0U198-F1
#
_cell.length_a   1.000
_cell.length_b   1.000
_cell.length_c   1.000
_cell.angle_alpha   90.00
_cell.angle_beta   90.00
_cell.angle_gamma   90.00
#
_symmetry.space_group_name_H-M   'P 1'
#
loop_
_entity.id
_entity.type
_entity.pdbx_description
1 polymer ?
#
loop_
_entity_poly.entity_id
_entity_poly.type
_entity_poly.pdbx_seq_one_letter_code
_entity_poly.pdbx_strand_id
1 'polypeptide(L)'
;MGFVSTILGLCGFGVGISTGITLGYYFFIYFQSSDVKDPAVRPLVEQENESLQRLLHEIPFWIKNPDFDRIDWLNKFLQLMWPYLDKAICKTAKNIVTPIIAEHSPKYKIESVQFEVLTLGSLPPTFQG
;
A
#
# COMPACT_ATOMS: atom_id res chain seq x y z
N MET A 1 -8.93 34.53 61.30
CA MET A 1 -8.65 35.29 60.06
C MET A 1 -8.28 34.43 58.84
N GLY A 2 -8.14 33.09 58.94
CA GLY A 2 -7.70 32.26 57.79
C GLY A 2 -8.79 31.75 56.84
N PHE A 3 -10.06 31.73 57.23
CA PHE A 3 -11.14 31.18 56.38
C PHE A 3 -11.52 32.13 55.23
N VAL A 4 -11.65 33.42 55.54
CA VAL A 4 -12.00 34.46 54.55
C VAL A 4 -10.88 34.64 53.53
N SER A 5 -9.61 34.56 53.94
CA SER A 5 -8.46 34.65 53.02
C SER A 5 -8.41 33.48 52.03
N THR A 6 -8.78 32.27 52.46
CA THR A 6 -8.80 31.10 51.58
C THR A 6 -9.92 31.19 50.54
N ILE A 7 -11.10 31.68 50.92
CA ILE A 7 -12.22 31.90 49.98
C ILE A 7 -11.86 33.00 48.97
N LEU A 8 -11.30 34.12 49.44
CA LEU A 8 -10.87 35.21 48.57
C LEU A 8 -9.79 34.77 47.58
N GLY A 9 -8.87 33.91 48.02
CA GLY A 9 -7.82 33.31 47.17
C GLY A 9 -8.39 32.40 46.09
N LEU A 10 -9.37 31.55 46.41
CA LEU A 10 -10.01 30.67 45.43
C LEU A 10 -10.81 31.46 44.39
N CYS A 11 -11.54 32.50 44.82
CA CYS A 11 -12.27 33.38 43.91
C CYS A 11 -11.31 34.19 43.02
N GLY A 12 -10.22 34.73 43.58
CA GLY A 12 -9.22 35.48 42.83
C GLY A 12 -8.50 34.62 41.78
N PHE A 13 -8.20 33.36 42.11
CA PHE A 13 -7.59 32.43 41.17
C PHE A 13 -8.54 32.08 40.01
N GLY A 14 -9.82 31.83 40.30
CA GLY A 14 -10.83 31.54 39.28
C GLY A 14 -11.03 32.72 38.31
N VAL A 15 -11.12 33.94 38.83
CA VAL A 15 -11.26 35.16 38.02
C VAL A 15 -9.98 35.45 37.23
N GLY A 16 -8.80 35.22 37.82
CA GLY A 16 -7.52 35.41 37.16
C GLY A 16 -7.35 34.48 35.95
N ILE A 17 -7.68 33.19 36.10
CA ILE A 17 -7.58 32.23 34.99
C ILE A 17 -8.59 32.54 33.89
N SER A 18 -9.84 32.82 34.22
CA SER A 18 -10.86 33.11 33.19
C SER A 18 -10.51 34.36 32.39
N THR A 19 -10.05 35.41 33.07
CA THR A 19 -9.61 36.66 32.43
C THR A 19 -8.35 36.43 31.59
N GLY A 20 -7.38 35.68 32.10
CA GLY A 20 -6.14 35.34 31.40
C GLY A 20 -6.37 34.52 30.13
N ILE A 21 -7.24 33.50 30.18
CA ILE A 21 -7.60 32.69 29.01
C ILE A 21 -8.33 33.54 27.97
N THR A 22 -9.27 34.39 28.40
CA THR A 22 -10.05 35.23 27.49
C THR A 22 -9.16 36.24 26.77
N LEU A 23 -8.28 36.94 27.51
CA LEU A 23 -7.31 37.87 26.93
C LEU A 23 -6.30 37.16 26.05
N GLY A 24 -5.77 36.01 26.48
CA GLY A 24 -4.82 35.21 25.71
C GLY A 24 -5.42 34.72 24.38
N TYR A 25 -6.66 34.23 24.40
CA TYR A 25 -7.39 33.81 23.20
C TYR A 25 -7.64 34.98 22.24
N TYR A 26 -8.06 36.14 22.77
CA TYR A 26 -8.26 37.34 21.96
C TYR A 26 -6.95 37.79 21.29
N PHE A 27 -5.84 37.80 22.05
CA PHE A 27 -4.53 38.15 21.53
C PHE A 27 -4.04 37.13 20.50
N PHE A 28 -4.28 35.84 20.73
CA PHE A 28 -3.93 34.76 19.81
C PHE A 28 -4.65 34.90 18.46
N ILE A 29 -5.95 35.18 18.46
CA ILE A 29 -6.70 35.44 17.20
C ILE A 29 -6.21 36.71 16.51
N TYR A 30 -5.92 37.76 17.26
CA TYR A 30 -5.45 39.02 16.68
C TYR A 30 -4.07 38.87 16.00
N PHE A 31 -3.15 38.13 16.63
CA PHE A 31 -1.80 37.91 16.09
C PHE A 31 -1.73 36.80 15.06
N GLN A 32 -2.52 35.73 15.22
CA GLN A 32 -2.59 34.64 14.26
C GLN A 32 -3.81 34.84 13.35
N SER A 33 -3.67 35.77 12.39
CA SER A 33 -4.60 35.85 11.27
C SER A 33 -4.51 34.53 10.49
N SER A 34 -5.53 33.70 10.62
CA SER A 34 -5.72 32.45 9.85
C SER A 34 -6.07 32.74 8.38
N ASP A 35 -5.31 33.62 7.74
CA ASP A 35 -5.41 33.87 6.30
C ASP A 35 -4.66 32.74 5.59
N VAL A 36 -5.32 31.59 5.51
CA VAL A 36 -4.89 30.48 4.66
C VAL A 36 -5.15 30.93 3.24
N LYS A 37 -4.13 31.52 2.61
CA LYS A 37 -4.18 31.83 1.19
C LYS A 37 -4.41 30.52 0.44
N ASP A 38 -5.56 30.40 -0.20
CA ASP A 38 -5.83 29.30 -1.12
C ASP A 38 -4.73 29.33 -2.19
N PRO A 39 -3.91 28.28 -2.31
CA PRO A 39 -2.88 28.24 -3.33
C PRO A 39 -3.56 28.31 -4.69
N ALA A 40 -3.18 29.29 -5.51
CA ALA A 40 -3.65 29.36 -6.88
C ALA A 40 -3.17 28.10 -7.61
N VAL A 41 -4.11 27.18 -7.88
CA VAL A 41 -3.83 25.95 -8.63
C VAL A 41 -3.50 26.37 -10.06
N ARG A 42 -2.22 26.41 -10.39
CA ARG A 42 -1.73 26.69 -11.75
C ARG A 42 -1.39 25.38 -12.45
N PRO A 43 -1.55 25.28 -13.78
CA PRO A 43 -1.06 24.15 -14.54
C PRO A 43 0.45 23.96 -14.32
N LEU A 44 0.91 22.71 -14.23
CA LEU A 44 2.33 22.38 -14.05
C LEU A 44 3.24 22.97 -15.13
N VAL A 45 2.68 23.30 -16.30
CA VAL A 45 3.37 23.94 -17.44
C VAL A 45 3.81 25.37 -17.13
N GLU A 46 3.11 26.05 -16.22
CA GLU A 46 3.35 27.46 -15.86
C GLU A 46 4.19 27.60 -14.58
N GLN A 47 4.64 26.49 -14.01
CA GLN A 47 5.30 26.43 -12.71
C GLN A 47 6.82 26.52 -12.85
N GLU A 48 7.47 27.22 -11.90
CA GLU A 48 8.92 27.48 -11.95
C GLU A 48 9.74 26.19 -11.85
N ASN A 49 10.83 26.12 -12.63
CA ASN A 49 11.71 24.94 -12.71
C ASN A 49 12.23 24.46 -11.35
N GLU A 50 12.57 25.36 -10.42
CA GLU A 50 13.05 24.96 -9.08
C GLU A 50 11.97 24.22 -8.27
N SER A 51 10.72 24.68 -8.38
CA SER A 51 9.61 24.05 -7.68
C SER A 51 9.25 22.69 -8.31
N LEU A 52 9.35 22.57 -9.63
CA LEU A 52 9.22 21.29 -10.33
C LEU A 52 10.31 20.30 -9.91
N GLN A 53 11.56 20.75 -9.76
CA GLN A 53 12.66 19.88 -9.30
C GLN A 53 12.44 19.33 -7.89
N ARG A 54 11.86 20.13 -6.97
CA ARG A 54 11.50 19.66 -5.63
C ARG A 54 10.40 18.60 -5.70
N LEU A 55 9.38 18.83 -6.51
CA LEU A 55 8.30 17.87 -6.74
C LEU A 55 8.82 16.55 -7.33
N LEU A 56 9.74 16.61 -8.30
CA LEU A 56 10.36 15.40 -8.88
C LEU A 56 11.02 14.52 -7.82
N HIS A 57 11.60 15.08 -6.75
CA HIS A 57 12.18 14.28 -5.67
C HIS A 57 11.11 13.57 -4.84
N GLU A 58 9.95 14.18 -4.65
CA GLU A 58 8.82 13.64 -3.88
C GLU A 58 7.97 12.61 -4.65
N ILE A 59 8.14 12.49 -5.97
CA ILE A 59 7.40 11.50 -6.77
C ILE A 59 7.75 10.06 -6.32
N PRO A 60 6.73 9.19 -6.14
CA PRO A 60 6.92 7.78 -5.85
C PRO A 60 7.80 7.05 -6.86
N PHE A 61 8.57 6.07 -6.37
CA PHE A 61 9.57 5.36 -7.16
C PHE A 61 8.99 4.57 -8.35
N TRP A 62 7.76 4.06 -8.25
CA TRP A 62 7.07 3.33 -9.33
C TRP A 62 6.65 4.24 -10.49
N ILE A 63 6.35 5.52 -10.23
CA ILE A 63 6.13 6.54 -11.28
C ILE A 63 7.46 6.93 -11.95
N LYS A 64 8.55 7.00 -11.17
CA LYS A 64 9.90 7.31 -11.70
C LYS A 64 10.46 6.18 -12.56
N ASN A 65 10.13 4.94 -12.23
CA ASN A 65 10.67 3.74 -12.87
C ASN A 65 9.52 2.91 -13.46
N PRO A 66 9.11 3.20 -14.71
CA PRO A 66 8.03 2.47 -15.36
C PRO A 66 8.33 0.98 -15.58
N ASP A 67 9.59 0.56 -15.40
CA ASP A 67 10.01 -0.84 -15.42
C ASP A 67 9.47 -1.67 -14.24
N PHE A 68 9.01 -1.03 -13.16
CA PHE A 68 8.29 -1.72 -12.08
C PHE A 68 6.83 -1.98 -12.42
N ASP A 69 6.19 -1.04 -13.13
CA ASP A 69 4.82 -1.21 -13.63
C ASP A 69 4.78 -2.29 -14.71
N ARG A 70 5.78 -2.31 -15.60
CA ARG A 70 5.93 -3.39 -16.60
C ARG A 70 6.42 -4.64 -15.89
N ILE A 71 5.55 -5.65 -15.75
CA ILE A 71 5.79 -6.91 -15.03
C ILE A 71 6.89 -7.80 -15.71
N ASP A 72 7.74 -7.22 -16.55
CA ASP A 72 8.84 -7.86 -17.27
C ASP A 72 9.86 -8.53 -16.34
N TRP A 73 10.09 -7.96 -15.16
CA TRP A 73 10.97 -8.56 -14.15
C TRP A 73 10.43 -9.91 -13.66
N LEU A 74 9.11 -10.03 -13.49
CA LEU A 74 8.45 -11.27 -13.08
C LEU A 74 8.49 -12.29 -14.21
N ASN A 75 8.27 -11.87 -15.46
CA ASN A 75 8.36 -12.74 -16.62
C ASN A 75 9.77 -13.35 -16.76
N LYS A 76 10.83 -12.54 -16.57
CA LYS A 76 12.22 -13.04 -16.54
C LYS A 76 12.46 -14.00 -15.38
N PHE A 77 11.94 -13.69 -14.19
CA PHE A 77 12.06 -14.54 -13.02
C PHE A 77 11.37 -15.90 -13.20
N LEU A 78 10.16 -15.91 -13.76
CA LEU A 78 9.42 -17.13 -14.07
C LEU A 78 10.14 -17.97 -15.12
N GLN A 79 10.76 -17.35 -16.12
CA GLN A 79 11.56 -18.06 -17.12
C GLN A 79 12.74 -18.81 -16.49
N LEU A 80 13.41 -18.22 -15.50
CA LEU A 80 14.51 -18.87 -14.77
C LEU A 80 14.01 -20.03 -13.90
N MET A 81 12.83 -19.91 -13.29
CA MET A 81 12.26 -20.93 -12.41
C MET A 81 11.48 -22.04 -13.12
N TRP A 82 11.04 -21.82 -14.36
CA TRP A 82 10.17 -22.72 -15.12
C TRP A 82 10.57 -24.19 -15.09
N PRO A 83 11.85 -24.59 -15.29
CA PRO A 83 12.22 -26.02 -15.28
C PRO A 83 12.00 -26.71 -13.93
N TYR A 84 11.98 -25.96 -12.83
CA TYR A 84 11.69 -26.48 -11.50
C TYR A 84 10.18 -26.51 -11.24
N LEU A 85 9.47 -25.46 -11.68
CA LEU A 85 8.02 -25.38 -11.58
C LEU A 85 7.34 -26.48 -12.40
N ASP A 86 7.79 -26.75 -13.63
CA ASP A 86 7.25 -27.83 -14.46
C ASP A 86 7.31 -29.18 -13.73
N LYS A 87 8.46 -29.53 -13.17
CA LYS A 87 8.65 -30.78 -12.41
C LYS A 87 7.75 -30.85 -11.17
N ALA A 88 7.65 -29.75 -10.42
CA ALA A 88 6.86 -29.70 -9.20
C ALA A 88 5.35 -29.79 -9.51
N ILE A 89 4.87 -29.03 -10.50
CA ILE A 89 3.47 -29.03 -10.91
C ILE A 89 3.11 -30.40 -11.50
N CYS A 90 3.94 -30.99 -12.34
CA CYS A 90 3.70 -32.32 -12.91
C CYS A 90 3.60 -33.40 -11.81
N LYS A 91 4.47 -33.34 -10.79
CA LYS A 91 4.39 -34.26 -9.64
C LYS A 91 3.09 -34.08 -8.86
N THR A 92 2.72 -32.83 -8.57
CA THR A 92 1.49 -32.52 -7.84
C THR A 92 0.25 -32.93 -8.64
N ALA A 93 0.21 -32.64 -9.94
CA ALA A 93 -0.87 -33.03 -10.84
C ALA A 93 -1.04 -34.55 -10.89
N LYS A 94 0.06 -35.32 -11.01
CA LYS A 94 0.00 -36.79 -10.94
C LYS A 94 -0.59 -37.26 -9.61
N ASN A 95 -0.12 -36.72 -8.49
CA ASN A 95 -0.63 -37.10 -7.16
C ASN A 95 -2.12 -36.80 -6.97
N ILE A 96 -2.62 -35.71 -7.56
CA ILE A 96 -4.04 -35.34 -7.49
C ILE A 96 -4.89 -36.20 -8.44
N VAL A 97 -4.40 -36.45 -9.65
CA VAL A 97 -5.22 -37.10 -10.69
C VAL A 97 -5.22 -38.63 -10.56
N THR A 98 -4.15 -39.26 -10.08
CA THR A 98 -4.12 -40.72 -9.84
C THR A 98 -5.28 -41.23 -8.98
N PRO A 99 -5.63 -40.65 -7.80
CA PRO A 99 -6.77 -41.11 -7.03
C PRO A 99 -8.11 -40.86 -7.73
N ILE A 100 -8.25 -39.76 -8.47
CA ILE A 100 -9.47 -39.46 -9.26
C ILE A 100 -9.65 -40.52 -10.35
N ILE A 101 -8.59 -40.87 -11.07
CA ILE A 101 -8.67 -41.92 -12.08
C ILE A 101 -8.99 -43.27 -11.43
N ALA A 102 -8.40 -43.60 -10.29
CA ALA A 102 -8.68 -44.85 -9.58
C ALA A 102 -10.17 -44.98 -9.17
N GLU A 103 -10.81 -43.87 -8.77
CA GLU A 103 -12.24 -43.86 -8.45
C GLU A 103 -13.13 -44.06 -9.69
N HIS A 104 -12.72 -43.51 -10.84
CA HIS A 104 -13.50 -43.54 -12.06
C HIS A 104 -13.20 -44.74 -12.99
N SER A 105 -12.04 -45.38 -12.87
CA SER A 105 -11.62 -46.53 -13.70
C SER A 105 -12.61 -47.71 -13.67
N PRO A 106 -13.18 -48.10 -12.51
CA PRO A 106 -14.16 -49.21 -12.44
C PRO A 106 -15.44 -48.92 -13.23
N LYS A 107 -15.86 -47.65 -13.33
CA LYS A 107 -17.08 -47.24 -14.05
C LYS A 107 -16.97 -47.51 -15.55
N TYR A 108 -15.75 -47.48 -16.09
CA TYR A 108 -15.48 -47.64 -17.53
C TYR A 108 -14.81 -48.99 -17.87
N LYS A 109 -14.65 -49.91 -16.91
CA LYS A 109 -13.96 -51.21 -17.09
C LYS A 109 -12.52 -51.09 -17.62
N ILE A 110 -11.79 -50.05 -17.20
CA ILE A 110 -10.39 -49.83 -17.59
C ILE A 110 -9.49 -50.45 -16.52
N GLU A 111 -8.52 -51.29 -16.93
CA GLU A 111 -7.66 -52.04 -15.99
C GLU A 111 -6.61 -51.17 -15.30
N SER A 112 -5.97 -50.22 -16.01
CA SER A 112 -5.10 -49.23 -15.40
C SER A 112 -4.89 -48.03 -16.32
N VAL A 113 -4.72 -46.85 -15.72
CA VAL A 113 -4.36 -45.61 -16.44
C VAL A 113 -3.23 -44.96 -15.68
N GLN A 114 -2.13 -44.69 -16.37
CA GLN A 114 -0.94 -44.07 -15.80
C GLN A 114 -0.43 -42.98 -16.72
N PHE A 115 0.26 -41.99 -16.13
CA PHE A 115 0.90 -40.93 -16.88
C PHE A 115 2.30 -41.37 -17.33
N GLU A 116 2.46 -41.67 -18.61
CA GLU A 116 3.75 -42.00 -19.22
C GLU A 116 4.72 -40.80 -19.15
N VAL A 117 4.35 -39.67 -19.76
CA VAL A 117 5.06 -38.40 -19.65
C VAL A 117 4.05 -37.27 -19.43
N LEU A 118 4.31 -36.42 -18.44
CA LEU A 118 3.55 -35.19 -18.20
C LEU A 118 4.57 -34.06 -18.11
N THR A 119 4.47 -33.09 -19.01
CA THR A 119 5.24 -31.85 -19.03
C THR A 119 4.33 -30.72 -19.48
N LEU A 120 4.50 -29.55 -18.89
CA LEU A 120 3.82 -28.31 -19.27
C LEU A 120 4.50 -27.62 -20.45
N GLY A 121 5.62 -28.17 -20.94
CA GLY A 121 6.40 -27.63 -22.04
C GLY A 121 7.50 -26.67 -21.59
N SER A 122 8.24 -26.13 -22.56
CA SER A 122 9.43 -25.29 -22.32
C SER A 122 9.11 -23.82 -22.11
N LEU A 123 7.89 -23.37 -22.42
CA LEU A 123 7.51 -21.97 -22.38
C LEU A 123 6.72 -21.65 -21.10
N PRO A 124 7.20 -20.73 -20.25
CA PRO A 124 6.46 -20.27 -19.09
C PRO A 124 5.27 -19.39 -19.50
N PRO A 125 4.24 -19.29 -18.64
CA PRO A 125 3.19 -18.30 -18.81
C PRO A 125 3.77 -16.88 -18.70
N THR A 126 3.24 -15.98 -19.52
CA THR A 126 3.60 -14.55 -19.50
C THR A 126 2.49 -13.75 -18.88
N PHE A 127 2.82 -12.90 -17.92
CA PHE A 127 1.90 -11.94 -17.34
C PHE A 127 1.99 -10.63 -18.11
N GLN A 128 0.82 -10.10 -18.47
CA GLN A 128 0.68 -8.77 -19.04
C GLN A 128 0.10 -7.86 -17.96
N GLY A 129 0.82 -6.78 -17.63
CA GLY A 129 0.45 -5.77 -16.67
C GLY A 129 1.46 -4.64 -16.70
#